data_AF-A0A0M2V5C8-F1
#
_entry.id   AF-A0A0M2V5C8-F1
#
_cell.length_a   1.000
_cell.length_b   1.000
_cell.length_c   1.000
_cell.angle_alpha   90.00
_cell.angle_beta   90.00
_cell.angle_gamma   90.00
#
_symmetry.space_group_name_H-M   'P 1'
#
loop_
_entity.id
_entity.type
_entity.pdbx_description
1 polymer ?
#
loop_
_entity_poly.entity_id
_entity_poly.type
_entity_poly.pdbx_seq_one_letter_code
_entity_poly.pdbx_strand_id
1 'polypeptide(L)' 'MSKWHKKGEISNPKVFWLGIGLAVGSGFGVAIENVAVGICVGLILGIAVGNAKKEKQDKIDKD' A
#
# COMPACT_ATOMS: atom_id res chain seq x y z
N MET A 1 33.60 10.45 -11.05
CA MET A 1 33.41 9.62 -9.84
C MET A 1 31.98 9.75 -9.37
N SER A 2 31.34 8.60 -9.13
CA SER A 2 30.04 8.32 -8.52
C SER A 2 28.86 9.27 -8.81
N LYS A 3 28.10 8.92 -9.86
CA LYS A 3 26.68 9.27 -10.00
C LYS A 3 25.91 8.48 -8.93
N TRP A 4 25.65 9.10 -7.79
CA TRP A 4 24.81 8.52 -6.74
C TRP A 4 23.34 8.52 -7.19
N HIS A 5 22.73 7.34 -7.15
CA HIS A 5 21.33 7.07 -7.46
C HIS A 5 20.40 8.01 -6.68
N LYS A 6 19.48 8.68 -7.40
CA LYS A 6 18.30 9.32 -6.80
C LYS A 6 17.59 8.28 -5.92
N LYS A 7 17.61 8.52 -4.61
CA LYS A 7 16.78 7.83 -3.63
C LYS A 7 15.33 8.06 -4.06
N GLY A 8 14.66 7.00 -4.49
CA GLY A 8 13.31 7.08 -5.06
C GLY A 8 12.37 7.77 -4.10
N GLU A 9 11.96 8.99 -4.43
CA GLU A 9 10.78 9.59 -3.84
C GLU A 9 9.60 8.71 -4.21
N ILE A 10 9.11 7.93 -3.25
CA ILE A 10 7.86 7.19 -3.38
C ILE A 10 6.74 8.22 -3.27
N SER A 11 6.54 9.00 -4.33
CA SER A 11 5.46 9.99 -4.49
C SER A 11 4.10 9.35 -4.77
N ASN A 12 3.99 8.03 -4.57
CA ASN A 12 2.81 7.26 -4.90
C ASN A 12 2.08 6.84 -3.61
N PRO A 13 0.96 7.51 -3.26
CA PRO A 13 0.14 7.11 -2.11
C PRO A 13 -0.33 5.65 -2.21
N LYS A 14 -0.39 5.09 -3.43
CA LYS A 14 -0.69 3.67 -3.67
C LYS A 14 0.30 2.70 -3.04
N VAL A 15 1.60 2.98 -3.13
CA VAL A 15 2.64 2.10 -2.57
C VAL A 15 2.63 2.16 -1.04
N PHE A 16 2.30 3.33 -0.49
CA PHE A 16 2.11 3.51 0.95
C PHE A 16 0.94 2.68 1.49
N TRP A 17 -0.23 2.74 0.84
CA TRP A 17 -1.39 1.92 1.24
C TRP A 17 -1.17 0.42 1.04
N LEU A 18 -0.43 0.03 0.00
CA LEU A 18 0.02 -1.36 -0.18
C LEU A 18 0.94 -1.83 0.95
N GLY A 19 1.90 -1.00 1.36
CA GLY A 19 2.81 -1.30 2.47
C GLY A 19 2.07 -1.46 3.80
N ILE A 20 1.10 -0.59 4.08
CA ILE A 20 0.23 -0.72 5.27
C ILE A 20 -0.62 -1.98 5.20
N GLY A 21 -1.27 -2.24 4.07
CA GLY A 21 -2.08 -3.44 3.87
C GLY A 21 -1.27 -4.72 4.07
N LEU A 22 -0.04 -4.76 3.56
CA LEU A 22 0.87 -5.88 3.73
C LEU A 22 1.34 -6.04 5.19
N ALA A 23 1.71 -4.96 5.88
CA ALA A 23 2.15 -5.01 7.27
C ALA A 23 1.03 -5.49 8.21
N VAL A 24 -0.19 -4.95 8.03
CA VAL A 24 -1.37 -5.34 8.82
C VAL A 24 -1.80 -6.77 8.47
N GLY A 25 -1.86 -7.10 7.18
CA GLY A 25 -2.26 -8.43 6.72
C GLY A 25 -1.29 -9.53 7.12
N SER A 26 0.03 -9.29 7.04
CA SER A 26 1.03 -10.25 7.49
C SER A 26 1.00 -10.46 9.00
N GLY A 27 0.85 -9.39 9.80
CA GLY A 27 0.67 -9.52 11.25
C GLY A 27 -0.60 -10.30 11.63
N PHE A 28 -1.70 -10.06 10.92
CA PHE A 28 -2.95 -10.80 11.12
C PHE A 28 -2.87 -12.25 10.65
N GLY A 29 -2.18 -12.52 9.53
CA GLY A 29 -1.95 -13.88 9.03
C GLY A 29 -1.09 -14.72 9.98
N VAL A 30 -0.09 -14.12 10.61
CA VAL A 30 0.71 -14.78 11.66
C VAL A 30 -0.17 -15.17 12.85
N ALA A 31 -1.13 -14.33 13.24
CA ALA A 31 -2.04 -14.61 14.34
C ALA A 31 -3.01 -15.79 14.07
N ILE A 32 -3.25 -16.13 12.80
CA ILE A 32 -4.14 -17.21 12.37
C ILE A 32 -3.34 -18.45 11.92
N GLU A 33 -2.02 -18.48 12.16
CA GLU A 33 -1.09 -19.49 11.61
C GLU A 33 -1.17 -19.63 10.07
N ASN A 34 -1.76 -18.64 9.40
CA ASN A 34 -2.00 -18.65 7.95
C ASN A 34 -1.57 -17.32 7.32
N VAL A 35 -0.25 -17.18 7.22
CA VAL A 35 0.41 -15.99 6.65
C VAL A 35 0.00 -15.77 5.20
N ALA A 36 -0.25 -16.84 4.44
CA ALA A 36 -0.70 -16.75 3.04
C ALA A 36 -2.06 -16.04 2.94
N VAL A 37 -3.02 -16.43 3.78
CA VAL A 37 -4.34 -15.78 3.83
C VAL A 37 -4.20 -14.32 4.30
N GLY A 38 -3.39 -14.06 5.33
CA GLY A 38 -3.17 -12.70 5.82
C GLY A 38 -2.57 -11.76 4.78
N ILE A 39 -1.57 -12.21 4.01
CA ILE A 39 -0.97 -11.43 2.92
C ILE A 39 -2.01 -11.16 1.82
N CYS A 40 -2.76 -12.17 1.38
CA CYS A 40 -3.80 -12.01 0.34
C CYS A 40 -4.87 -11.01 0.78
N VAL A 41 -5.40 -11.15 1.99
CA VAL A 41 -6.44 -10.26 2.54
C VAL A 41 -5.88 -8.84 2.72
N GLY A 42 -4.67 -8.71 3.27
CA GLY A 42 -4.02 -7.41 3.45
C GLY A 42 -3.74 -6.66 2.16
N LEU A 43 -3.32 -7.37 1.11
CA LEU A 43 -3.11 -6.79 -0.22
C LEU A 43 -4.42 -6.35 -0.87
N ILE A 44 -5.46 -7.20 -0.86
CA ILE A 44 -6.77 -6.85 -1.43
C ILE A 44 -7.36 -5.62 -0.72
N LEU A 45 -7.31 -5.58 0.62
CA LEU A 45 -7.79 -4.45 1.40
C LEU A 45 -6.95 -3.19 1.16
N GLY A 46 -5.62 -3.30 1.15
CA GLY A 46 -4.72 -2.18 0.89
C GLY A 46 -4.90 -1.58 -0.51
N ILE A 47 -5.11 -2.41 -1.53
CA ILE A 47 -5.40 -1.97 -2.90
C ILE A 47 -6.79 -1.35 -2.99
N ALA A 48 -7.81 -1.98 -2.40
CA ALA A 48 -9.18 -1.46 -2.42
C ALA A 48 -9.27 -0.07 -1.76
N VAL A 49 -8.67 0.10 -0.58
CA VAL A 49 -8.61 1.38 0.13
C VAL A 49 -7.75 2.39 -0.64
N GLY A 50 -6.59 1.98 -1.16
CA GLY A 50 -5.72 2.83 -1.97
C GLY A 50 -6.39 3.33 -3.26
N ASN A 51 -7.20 2.49 -3.92
CA ASN A 51 -7.96 2.85 -5.11
C ASN A 51 -9.17 3.73 -4.77
N ALA A 52 -9.93 3.39 -3.73
CA ALA A 52 -11.08 4.18 -3.29
C ALA A 52 -10.68 5.61 -2.84
N LYS A 53 -9.50 5.75 -2.22
CA LYS A 53 -8.97 7.06 -1.83
C LYS A 53 -8.51 7.89 -3.04
N LYS A 54 -8.03 7.24 -4.10
CA LYS A 54 -7.61 7.90 -5.34
C LYS A 54 -8.78 8.53 -6.09
N GLU A 55 -9.95 7.88 -6.07
CA GLU A 55 -11.19 8.43 -6.63
C GLU A 55 -11.64 9.71 -5.91
N LYS A 56 -11.33 9.83 -4.61
CA LYS A 56 -11.58 11.06 -3.85
C LYS A 56 -10.52 12.14 -4.11
N GLN A 57 -9.26 11.77 -4.35
CA GLN A 57 -8.19 12.73 -4.64
C GLN A 57 -8.39 13.43 -6.00
N ASP A 58 -8.87 12.70 -7.02
CA ASP A 58 -9.15 13.27 -8.36
C ASP A 58 -10.28 14.32 -8.36
N LYS A 59 -11.12 14.34 -7.32
CA LYS A 59 -12.20 15.33 -7.15
C LYS A 59 -11.79 16.56 -6.35
N ILE A 60 -10.60 16.59 -5.75
CA ILE A 60 -10.13 17.71 -4.91
C ILE A 60 -9.22 18.66 -5.70
N ASP A 61 -8.56 18.19 -6.76
CA ASP A 61 -7.74 19.01 -7.67
C ASP A 61 -8.56 19.72 -8.78
N LYS A 62 -9.89 19.78 -8.65
CA LYS A 62 -10.81 20.31 -9.68
C LYS A 62 -11.79 21.37 -9.17
N ASP A 63 -11.43 22.07 -8.09
CA ASP A 63 -12.08 23.29 -7.61
C ASP A 63 -11.05 24.43 -7.48
#